data_AF-A0A315XTS6-F1
#
_entry.id   AF-A0A315XTS6-F1
#
_cell.length_a   1.000
_cell.length_b   1.000
_cell.length_c   1.000
_cell.angle_alpha   90.00
_cell.angle_beta   90.00
_cell.angle_gamma   90.00
#
_symmetry.space_group_name_H-M   'P 1'
#
loop_
_entity.id
_entity.type
_entity.pdbx_description
1 polymer ?
#
loop_
_entity_poly.entity_id
_entity_poly.type
_entity_poly.pdbx_seq_one_letter_code
_entity_poly.pdbx_strand_id
1 'polypeptide(L)'
;MSIYNKNDGLKYVMEQRWEDKQNDQFPNSNEEYIEKFRQIEDYLNQKYHPDVNLGAAISGDGLLTDHGVAHIKMVMEKANSILGAKVDELKGYEIFLLLVAIHFHDLGNITGRQDHEKKILDVMNDMKDVLPLDIPEQEIVSSIATAHGGFVDKTSCDKDTLKPIQRETFCNGISVRSLLLASILRFADELSDDFSRSRSKVEIPDENKIYHEYSKSLEPLGFNGNTIVFIYRIPYSMVKVKLKKGDKEIYLYDEIMNRLSKCLRELEYCRKYADGFIGITTMSVTIKISDPNNPIKVCDSDSFRVSLSGYPDERTFKLENYIVDNDCLDNRKRLKYSDGEALKKAIEERS
;
A
#
# COMPACT_ATOMS: atom_id res chain seq x y z
N MET A 1 -25.28 -9.54 19.36
CA MET A 1 -25.00 -8.09 19.28
C MET A 1 -23.76 -8.00 18.43
N SER A 2 -23.84 -7.34 17.27
CA SER A 2 -22.73 -7.24 16.30
C SER A 2 -21.50 -6.68 17.01
N ILE A 3 -20.37 -7.35 16.85
CA ILE A 3 -19.07 -6.99 17.42
C ILE A 3 -18.53 -5.75 16.71
N TYR A 4 -18.67 -5.71 15.39
CA TYR A 4 -18.22 -4.61 14.54
C TYR A 4 -19.40 -3.72 14.14
N ASN A 5 -19.14 -2.44 13.91
CA ASN A 5 -20.12 -1.50 13.38
C ASN A 5 -19.77 -1.12 11.95
N LYS A 6 -20.70 -0.46 11.23
CA LYS A 6 -20.50 -0.07 9.82
C LYS A 6 -19.21 0.70 9.53
N ASN A 7 -18.69 1.47 10.50
CA ASN A 7 -17.45 2.22 10.31
C ASN A 7 -16.19 1.34 10.38
N ASP A 8 -16.31 0.10 10.87
CA ASP A 8 -15.22 -0.89 10.85
C ASP A 8 -15.01 -1.54 9.47
N GLY A 9 -15.78 -1.13 8.46
CA GLY A 9 -15.57 -1.48 7.05
C GLY A 9 -15.61 -2.98 6.79
N LEU A 10 -14.51 -3.52 6.25
CA LEU A 10 -14.40 -4.94 5.90
C LEU A 10 -14.68 -5.88 7.08
N LYS A 11 -14.33 -5.50 8.31
CA LYS A 11 -14.61 -6.31 9.50
C LYS A 11 -16.11 -6.48 9.74
N TYR A 12 -16.86 -5.39 9.56
CA TYR A 12 -18.32 -5.43 9.62
C TYR A 12 -18.91 -6.26 8.48
N VAL A 13 -18.42 -6.10 7.25
CA VAL A 13 -18.90 -6.91 6.10
C VAL A 13 -18.66 -8.40 6.35
N MET A 14 -17.49 -8.77 6.84
CA MET A 14 -17.17 -10.16 7.22
C MET A 14 -18.15 -10.71 8.27
N GLU A 15 -18.43 -9.95 9.32
CA GLU A 15 -19.39 -10.35 10.37
C GLU A 15 -20.82 -10.50 9.82
N GLN A 16 -21.28 -9.59 8.97
CA GLN A 16 -22.60 -9.71 8.35
C GLN A 16 -22.70 -10.97 7.47
N ARG A 17 -21.66 -11.30 6.69
CA ARG A 17 -21.62 -12.55 5.91
C ARG A 17 -21.65 -13.79 6.80
N TRP A 18 -21.03 -13.73 7.98
CA TRP A 18 -21.08 -14.81 8.96
C TRP A 18 -22.50 -14.98 9.54
N GLU A 19 -23.14 -13.87 9.92
CA GLU A 19 -24.50 -13.85 10.47
C GLU A 19 -25.57 -14.26 9.46
N ASP A 20 -25.39 -13.96 8.17
CA ASP A 20 -26.33 -14.28 7.10
C ASP A 20 -26.46 -15.80 6.85
N LYS A 21 -25.51 -16.61 7.36
CA LYS A 21 -25.51 -18.09 7.29
C LYS A 21 -25.77 -18.65 5.89
N GLN A 22 -25.39 -17.93 4.84
CA GLN A 22 -25.47 -18.43 3.48
C GLN A 22 -24.47 -19.57 3.30
N ASN A 23 -24.95 -20.69 2.74
CA ASN A 23 -24.10 -21.81 2.36
C ASN A 23 -23.07 -21.31 1.34
N ASP A 24 -21.77 -21.48 1.62
CA ASP A 24 -20.61 -21.11 0.78
C ASP A 24 -19.83 -19.82 1.12
N GLN A 25 -20.25 -19.07 2.14
CA GLN A 25 -19.54 -17.85 2.57
C GLN A 25 -18.26 -18.15 3.35
N PHE A 26 -18.31 -19.20 4.16
CA PHE A 26 -17.22 -19.70 4.99
C PHE A 26 -17.14 -21.23 4.87
N PRO A 27 -15.98 -21.82 5.21
CA PRO A 27 -15.84 -23.27 5.30
C PRO A 27 -16.93 -23.90 6.18
N ASN A 28 -17.37 -25.09 5.79
CA ASN A 28 -18.35 -25.86 6.56
C ASN A 28 -17.65 -26.55 7.76
N SER A 29 -17.22 -25.74 8.72
CA SER A 29 -16.57 -26.16 9.96
C SER A 29 -17.33 -25.60 11.16
N ASN A 30 -17.06 -26.16 12.35
CA ASN A 30 -17.56 -25.59 13.61
C ASN A 30 -16.71 -24.40 14.09
N GLU A 31 -15.88 -23.81 13.22
CA GLU A 31 -14.97 -22.72 13.59
C GLU A 31 -15.71 -21.39 13.61
N GLU A 32 -15.49 -20.60 14.67
CA GLU A 32 -16.01 -19.25 14.77
C GLU A 32 -15.04 -18.25 14.14
N TYR A 33 -15.12 -18.06 12.82
CA TYR A 33 -14.16 -17.22 12.05
C TYR A 33 -14.06 -15.77 12.55
N ILE A 34 -15.16 -15.21 13.07
CA ILE A 34 -15.18 -13.87 13.64
C ILE A 34 -14.33 -13.80 14.92
N GLU A 35 -14.46 -14.80 15.78
CA GLU A 35 -13.68 -14.91 17.01
C GLU A 35 -12.20 -15.18 16.71
N LYS A 36 -11.94 -16.09 15.76
CA LYS A 36 -10.61 -16.42 15.25
C LYS A 36 -9.88 -15.19 14.72
N PHE A 37 -10.55 -14.36 13.91
CA PHE A 37 -9.99 -13.09 13.45
C PHE A 37 -9.69 -12.14 14.60
N ARG A 38 -10.63 -11.97 15.55
CA ARG A 38 -10.44 -11.07 16.69
C ARG A 38 -9.24 -11.46 17.54
N GLN A 39 -9.05 -12.76 17.78
CA GLN A 39 -7.89 -13.26 18.52
C GLN A 39 -6.57 -12.92 17.82
N ILE A 40 -6.50 -13.06 16.50
CA ILE A 40 -5.34 -12.66 15.69
C ILE A 40 -5.12 -11.15 15.77
N GLU A 41 -6.16 -10.34 15.54
CA GLU A 41 -6.10 -8.87 15.58
C GLU A 41 -5.58 -8.37 16.94
N ASP A 42 -6.19 -8.84 18.04
CA ASP A 42 -5.85 -8.43 19.39
C ASP A 42 -4.41 -8.82 19.75
N TYR A 43 -4.01 -10.06 19.44
CA TYR A 43 -2.68 -10.56 19.76
C TYR A 43 -1.59 -9.79 19.00
N LEU A 44 -1.73 -9.62 17.68
CA LEU A 44 -0.74 -8.93 16.87
C LEU A 44 -0.66 -7.44 17.21
N ASN A 45 -1.80 -6.78 17.45
CA ASN A 45 -1.85 -5.37 17.87
C ASN A 45 -1.22 -5.14 19.25
N GLN A 46 -1.25 -6.13 20.14
CA GLN A 46 -0.66 -6.02 21.46
C GLN A 46 0.83 -6.40 21.48
N LYS A 47 1.26 -7.38 20.66
CA LYS A 47 2.57 -8.03 20.81
C LYS A 47 3.55 -7.75 19.68
N TYR A 48 3.10 -7.46 18.46
CA TYR A 48 3.98 -7.37 17.30
C TYR A 48 3.94 -5.98 16.67
N HIS A 49 2.77 -5.47 16.26
CA HIS A 49 2.66 -4.18 15.56
C HIS A 49 3.32 -3.00 16.29
N PRO A 50 3.23 -2.85 17.63
CA PRO A 50 3.87 -1.74 18.33
C PRO A 50 5.40 -1.70 18.17
N ASP A 51 6.02 -2.86 17.93
CA ASP A 51 7.48 -3.03 17.91
C ASP A 51 8.07 -3.04 16.51
N VAL A 52 7.25 -3.03 15.45
CA VAL A 52 7.70 -3.07 14.04
C VAL A 52 8.72 -1.96 13.73
N ASN A 53 8.39 -0.72 14.05
CA ASN A 53 9.27 0.43 13.83
C ASN A 53 10.56 0.35 14.65
N LEU A 54 10.46 -0.14 15.89
CA LEU A 54 11.61 -0.25 16.78
C LEU A 54 12.57 -1.35 16.30
N GLY A 55 12.04 -2.50 15.90
CA GLY A 55 12.79 -3.60 15.33
C GLY A 55 13.58 -3.17 14.09
N ALA A 56 12.92 -2.51 13.13
CA ALA A 56 13.57 -1.98 11.94
C ALA A 56 14.68 -0.97 12.27
N ALA A 57 14.45 -0.08 13.24
CA ALA A 57 15.46 0.90 13.65
C ALA A 57 16.69 0.23 14.30
N ILE A 58 16.49 -0.76 15.17
CA ILE A 58 17.58 -1.52 15.81
C ILE A 58 18.40 -2.30 14.77
N SER A 59 17.75 -2.78 13.70
CA SER A 59 18.41 -3.47 12.59
C SER A 59 19.19 -2.55 11.63
N GLY A 60 19.16 -1.23 11.85
CA GLY A 60 19.92 -0.26 11.06
C GLY A 60 19.19 0.31 9.84
N ASP A 61 17.88 0.05 9.70
CA ASP A 61 17.06 0.55 8.58
C ASP A 61 16.57 2.00 8.77
N GLY A 62 17.03 2.64 9.84
CA GLY A 62 16.65 3.98 10.25
C GLY A 62 15.26 4.05 10.87
N LEU A 63 14.83 5.27 11.19
CA LEU A 63 13.51 5.48 11.80
C LEU A 63 12.43 5.60 10.72
N LEU A 64 11.72 4.49 10.48
CA LEU A 64 10.61 4.43 9.54
C LEU A 64 9.45 5.37 9.96
N THR A 65 8.63 5.76 8.99
CA THR A 65 7.26 6.27 9.26
C THR A 65 6.43 5.19 9.96
N ASP A 66 5.28 5.51 10.54
CA ASP A 66 4.50 4.52 11.29
C ASP A 66 4.18 3.26 10.44
N HIS A 67 4.54 2.08 10.94
CA HIS A 67 4.15 0.74 10.43
C HIS A 67 3.48 -0.08 11.55
N GLY A 68 2.99 0.58 12.61
CA GLY A 68 2.31 -0.05 13.73
C GLY A 68 0.80 -0.20 13.52
N VAL A 69 0.05 -0.26 14.62
CA VAL A 69 -1.41 -0.54 14.61
C VAL A 69 -2.21 0.44 13.75
N ALA A 70 -1.81 1.71 13.69
CA ALA A 70 -2.53 2.71 12.91
C ALA A 70 -2.32 2.53 11.39
N HIS A 71 -1.12 2.12 10.96
CA HIS A 71 -0.84 1.71 9.58
C HIS A 71 -1.74 0.56 9.14
N ILE A 72 -1.81 -0.51 9.93
CA ILE A 72 -2.67 -1.68 9.65
C ILE A 72 -4.14 -1.26 9.43
N LYS A 73 -4.67 -0.41 10.30
CA LYS A 73 -6.04 0.12 10.15
C LYS A 73 -6.21 0.91 8.86
N MET A 74 -5.22 1.73 8.51
CA MET A 74 -5.24 2.50 7.28
C MET A 74 -5.23 1.58 6.04
N VAL A 75 -4.43 0.52 6.03
CA VAL A 75 -4.42 -0.48 4.94
C VAL A 75 -5.80 -1.12 4.79
N MET A 76 -6.47 -1.50 5.90
CA MET A 76 -7.84 -2.02 5.86
C MET A 76 -8.85 -1.00 5.29
N GLU A 77 -8.75 0.26 5.70
CA GLU A 77 -9.59 1.36 5.18
C GLU A 77 -9.37 1.60 3.68
N LYS A 78 -8.11 1.52 3.20
CA LYS A 78 -7.80 1.65 1.77
C LYS A 78 -8.29 0.45 0.98
N ALA A 79 -8.13 -0.78 1.49
CA ALA A 79 -8.69 -1.98 0.87
C ALA A 79 -10.22 -1.87 0.72
N ASN A 80 -10.92 -1.41 1.77
CA ASN A 80 -12.35 -1.13 1.72
C ASN A 80 -12.71 -0.08 0.65
N SER A 81 -11.93 1.00 0.58
CA SER A 81 -12.16 2.09 -0.40
C SER A 81 -11.91 1.67 -1.84
N ILE A 82 -10.89 0.83 -2.07
CA ILE A 82 -10.57 0.24 -3.38
C ILE A 82 -11.71 -0.67 -3.84
N LEU A 83 -12.20 -1.55 -2.95
CA LEU A 83 -13.28 -2.48 -3.26
C LEU A 83 -14.60 -1.74 -3.48
N GLY A 84 -14.95 -0.76 -2.64
CA GLY A 84 -16.22 -0.05 -2.74
C GLY A 84 -17.40 -1.03 -2.83
N ALA A 85 -18.29 -0.84 -3.80
CA ALA A 85 -19.43 -1.74 -4.01
C ALA A 85 -19.04 -3.16 -4.44
N LYS A 86 -17.82 -3.38 -4.97
CA LYS A 86 -17.33 -4.71 -5.36
C LYS A 86 -17.08 -5.61 -4.16
N VAL A 87 -17.06 -5.07 -2.93
CA VAL A 87 -16.95 -5.89 -1.71
C VAL A 87 -18.08 -6.93 -1.61
N ASP A 88 -19.24 -6.65 -2.20
CA ASP A 88 -20.39 -7.58 -2.21
C ASP A 88 -20.15 -8.82 -3.09
N GLU A 89 -19.15 -8.78 -3.96
CA GLU A 89 -18.74 -9.91 -4.81
C GLU A 89 -17.65 -10.78 -4.13
N LEU A 90 -17.18 -10.42 -2.94
CA LEU A 90 -16.26 -11.24 -2.13
C LEU A 90 -17.02 -12.13 -1.16
N LYS A 91 -16.51 -13.36 -0.97
CA LYS A 91 -16.99 -14.25 0.09
C LYS A 91 -16.51 -13.78 1.45
N GLY A 92 -17.28 -14.07 2.50
CA GLY A 92 -16.86 -13.80 3.88
C GLY A 92 -15.47 -14.36 4.21
N TYR A 93 -15.14 -15.56 3.72
CA TYR A 93 -13.83 -16.18 3.88
C TYR A 93 -12.69 -15.47 3.15
N GLU A 94 -12.95 -14.91 1.96
CA GLU A 94 -11.95 -14.09 1.25
C GLU A 94 -11.66 -12.80 2.01
N ILE A 95 -12.68 -12.18 2.61
CA ILE A 95 -12.52 -10.99 3.46
C ILE A 95 -11.71 -11.35 4.72
N PHE A 96 -11.99 -12.49 5.35
CA PHE A 96 -11.21 -13.01 6.48
C PHE A 96 -9.73 -13.16 6.12
N LEU A 97 -9.41 -13.88 5.05
CA LEU A 97 -8.02 -14.12 4.63
C LEU A 97 -7.30 -12.81 4.24
N LEU A 98 -7.99 -11.88 3.58
CA LEU A 98 -7.46 -10.56 3.27
C LEU A 98 -7.12 -9.77 4.53
N LEU A 99 -8.03 -9.71 5.51
CA LEU A 99 -7.81 -9.00 6.77
C LEU A 99 -6.66 -9.60 7.58
N VAL A 100 -6.55 -10.93 7.62
CA VAL A 100 -5.42 -11.61 8.26
C VAL A 100 -4.13 -11.30 7.50
N ALA A 101 -4.10 -11.37 6.17
CA ALA A 101 -2.91 -11.01 5.38
C ALA A 101 -2.47 -9.55 5.58
N ILE A 102 -3.41 -8.61 5.72
CA ILE A 102 -3.12 -7.21 6.08
C ILE A 102 -2.38 -7.14 7.41
N HIS A 103 -2.78 -7.91 8.43
CA HIS A 103 -2.05 -7.92 9.70
C HIS A 103 -0.62 -8.47 9.57
N PHE A 104 -0.39 -9.45 8.70
CA PHE A 104 0.91 -10.10 8.57
C PHE A 104 1.90 -9.38 7.64
N HIS A 105 1.44 -8.55 6.70
CA HIS A 105 2.26 -8.08 5.57
C HIS A 105 3.59 -7.42 6.00
N ASP A 106 3.55 -6.55 7.00
CA ASP A 106 4.72 -5.79 7.45
C ASP A 106 5.47 -6.39 8.64
N LEU A 107 4.99 -7.52 9.22
CA LEU A 107 5.54 -8.04 10.48
C LEU A 107 7.02 -8.43 10.40
N GLY A 108 7.50 -8.82 9.21
CA GLY A 108 8.91 -9.15 9.02
C GLY A 108 9.86 -7.99 9.36
N ASN A 109 9.39 -6.73 9.31
CA ASN A 109 10.19 -5.55 9.63
C ASN A 109 10.67 -5.53 11.09
N ILE A 110 10.05 -6.30 12.00
CA ILE A 110 10.52 -6.47 13.39
C ILE A 110 11.97 -6.99 13.46
N THR A 111 12.40 -7.76 12.45
CA THR A 111 13.75 -8.31 12.35
C THR A 111 14.60 -7.60 11.28
N GLY A 112 14.20 -6.39 10.88
CA GLY A 112 14.84 -5.59 9.85
C GLY A 112 14.18 -5.72 8.48
N ARG A 113 14.33 -4.65 7.69
CA ARG A 113 13.64 -4.36 6.43
C ARG A 113 14.12 -5.19 5.26
N GLN A 114 15.39 -5.61 5.29
CA GLN A 114 15.94 -6.43 4.23
C GLN A 114 15.18 -7.77 4.14
N ASP A 115 14.52 -7.98 2.99
CA ASP A 115 13.73 -9.18 2.67
C ASP A 115 12.63 -9.46 3.72
N HIS A 116 12.11 -8.43 4.38
CA HIS A 116 11.12 -8.54 5.45
C HIS A 116 9.86 -9.27 4.99
N GLU A 117 9.45 -9.09 3.73
CA GLU A 117 8.31 -9.77 3.14
C GLU A 117 8.45 -11.30 3.18
N LYS A 118 9.67 -11.84 3.23
CA LYS A 118 9.96 -13.28 3.26
C LYS A 118 9.99 -13.86 4.68
N LYS A 119 10.02 -13.01 5.70
CA LYS A 119 10.14 -13.40 7.11
C LYS A 119 8.79 -13.59 7.81
N ILE A 120 7.69 -13.46 7.07
CA ILE A 120 6.33 -13.61 7.60
C ILE A 120 6.12 -15.02 8.18
N LEU A 121 6.65 -16.05 7.51
CA LEU A 121 6.57 -17.42 7.99
C LEU A 121 7.32 -17.62 9.31
N ASP A 122 8.44 -16.93 9.51
CA ASP A 122 9.18 -16.99 10.78
C ASP A 122 8.32 -16.45 11.92
N VAL A 123 7.63 -15.33 11.68
CA VAL A 123 6.69 -14.75 12.66
C VAL A 123 5.52 -15.70 12.95
N MET A 124 4.93 -16.30 11.92
CA MET A 124 3.86 -17.30 12.10
C MET A 124 4.34 -18.52 12.90
N ASN A 125 5.54 -19.01 12.61
CA ASN A 125 6.17 -20.13 13.33
C ASN A 125 6.47 -19.77 14.80
N ASP A 126 6.85 -18.53 15.09
CA ASP A 126 7.08 -18.06 16.46
C ASP A 126 5.80 -17.99 17.28
N MET A 127 4.66 -17.71 16.65
CA MET A 127 3.35 -17.69 17.32
C MET A 127 2.87 -19.08 17.74
N LYS A 128 3.35 -20.16 17.08
CA LYS A 128 3.04 -21.57 17.38
C LYS A 128 1.55 -21.79 17.65
N ASP A 129 1.22 -22.38 18.81
CA ASP A 129 -0.13 -22.77 19.23
C ASP A 129 -1.07 -21.57 19.47
N VAL A 130 -0.55 -20.34 19.47
CA VAL A 130 -1.34 -19.11 19.63
C VAL A 130 -1.91 -18.62 18.31
N LEU A 131 -1.39 -19.07 17.16
CA LEU A 131 -1.92 -18.73 15.84
C LEU A 131 -3.09 -19.66 15.51
N PRO A 132 -4.35 -19.18 15.52
CA PRO A 132 -5.51 -20.02 15.28
C PRO A 132 -5.73 -20.29 13.77
N LEU A 133 -4.67 -20.35 12.95
CA LEU A 133 -4.75 -20.66 11.52
C LEU A 133 -4.29 -22.10 11.26
N ASP A 134 -5.01 -22.81 10.41
CA ASP A 134 -4.52 -24.09 9.90
C ASP A 134 -3.41 -23.91 8.85
N ILE A 135 -2.76 -25.01 8.45
CA ILE A 135 -1.64 -24.96 7.50
C ILE A 135 -2.06 -24.36 6.14
N PRO A 136 -3.17 -24.79 5.51
CA PRO A 136 -3.65 -24.17 4.27
C PRO A 136 -3.91 -22.66 4.38
N GLU A 137 -4.49 -22.19 5.48
CA GLU A 137 -4.72 -20.76 5.71
C GLU A 137 -3.39 -20.02 5.86
N GLN A 138 -2.42 -20.58 6.59
CA GLN A 138 -1.08 -19.98 6.73
C GLN A 138 -0.38 -19.85 5.38
N GLU A 139 -0.45 -20.87 4.52
CA GLU A 139 0.12 -20.83 3.16
C GLU A 139 -0.50 -19.71 2.32
N ILE A 140 -1.83 -19.59 2.33
CA ILE A 140 -2.53 -18.56 1.55
C ILE A 140 -2.25 -17.16 2.10
N VAL A 141 -2.37 -16.98 3.41
CA VAL A 141 -2.10 -15.68 4.07
C VAL A 141 -0.67 -15.25 3.80
N SER A 142 0.30 -16.15 3.95
CA SER A 142 1.71 -15.85 3.67
C SER A 142 1.96 -15.50 2.20
N SER A 143 1.34 -16.23 1.27
CA SER A 143 1.44 -15.93 -0.16
C SER A 143 0.87 -14.55 -0.52
N ILE A 144 -0.32 -14.22 0.01
CA ILE A 144 -0.96 -12.90 -0.18
C ILE A 144 -0.10 -11.80 0.44
N ALA A 145 0.33 -12.00 1.69
CA ALA A 145 1.05 -11.01 2.45
C ALA A 145 2.43 -10.73 1.85
N THR A 146 3.19 -11.74 1.43
CA THR A 146 4.53 -11.58 0.82
C THR A 146 4.50 -10.79 -0.49
N ALA A 147 3.36 -10.79 -1.20
CA ALA A 147 3.19 -10.16 -2.51
C ALA A 147 3.42 -8.65 -2.51
N HIS A 148 3.27 -7.97 -1.36
CA HIS A 148 3.48 -6.52 -1.26
C HIS A 148 4.96 -6.11 -1.46
N GLY A 149 5.89 -7.06 -1.35
CA GLY A 149 7.33 -6.84 -1.48
C GLY A 149 7.80 -6.29 -2.83
N GLY A 150 9.04 -5.81 -2.86
CA GLY A 150 9.58 -5.08 -4.02
C GLY A 150 10.17 -5.94 -5.14
N PHE A 151 10.53 -7.20 -4.88
CA PHE A 151 11.22 -8.08 -5.82
C PHE A 151 10.88 -9.55 -5.57
N VAL A 152 10.69 -10.32 -6.65
CA VAL A 152 10.69 -11.79 -6.61
C VAL A 152 12.12 -12.27 -6.35
N ASP A 153 13.04 -11.78 -7.19
CA ASP A 153 14.48 -12.01 -7.09
C ASP A 153 15.23 -10.71 -7.38
N LYS A 154 16.01 -10.28 -6.41
CA LYS A 154 16.85 -9.07 -6.50
C LYS A 154 17.97 -9.23 -7.53
N THR A 155 18.40 -10.45 -7.81
CA THR A 155 19.50 -10.76 -8.74
C THR A 155 19.05 -10.56 -10.20
N SER A 156 17.91 -11.14 -10.57
CA SER A 156 17.27 -10.92 -11.87
C SER A 156 16.53 -9.58 -11.99
N CYS A 157 16.43 -8.82 -10.89
CA CYS A 157 15.65 -7.59 -10.79
C CYS A 157 14.16 -7.77 -11.14
N ASP A 158 13.65 -9.00 -11.06
CA ASP A 158 12.24 -9.29 -11.29
C ASP A 158 11.38 -8.72 -10.15
N LYS A 159 10.38 -7.92 -10.52
CA LYS A 159 9.46 -7.23 -9.60
C LYS A 159 8.04 -7.77 -9.68
N ASP A 160 7.77 -8.77 -10.51
CA ASP A 160 6.42 -9.31 -10.70
C ASP A 160 6.05 -10.30 -9.59
N THR A 161 5.86 -9.81 -8.36
CA THR A 161 5.54 -10.63 -7.17
C THR A 161 4.14 -11.22 -7.14
N LEU A 162 3.23 -10.75 -7.99
CA LEU A 162 1.88 -11.28 -8.16
C LEU A 162 1.84 -12.47 -9.12
N LYS A 163 2.71 -12.51 -10.14
CA LYS A 163 2.75 -13.62 -11.12
C LYS A 163 2.92 -15.02 -10.51
N PRO A 164 3.74 -15.23 -9.45
CA PRO A 164 3.86 -16.54 -8.81
C PRO A 164 2.61 -16.98 -8.02
N ILE A 165 1.69 -16.07 -7.72
CA ILE A 165 0.53 -16.37 -6.87
C ILE A 165 -0.52 -17.10 -7.70
N GLN A 166 -1.04 -18.19 -7.14
CA GLN A 166 -2.12 -18.92 -7.77
C GLN A 166 -3.37 -18.03 -7.88
N ARG A 167 -3.93 -17.96 -9.11
CA ARG A 167 -5.09 -17.12 -9.41
C ARG A 167 -6.27 -17.39 -8.47
N GLU A 168 -6.62 -18.66 -8.35
CA GLU A 168 -7.70 -19.16 -7.52
C GLU A 168 -7.29 -20.53 -6.95
N THR A 169 -7.56 -20.74 -5.67
CA THR A 169 -7.27 -21.99 -4.95
C THR A 169 -8.47 -22.40 -4.12
N PHE A 170 -8.48 -23.64 -3.63
CA PHE A 170 -9.49 -24.13 -2.68
C PHE A 170 -8.86 -24.26 -1.30
N CYS A 171 -9.50 -23.66 -0.31
CA CYS A 171 -9.10 -23.77 1.09
C CYS A 171 -10.33 -24.15 1.90
N ASN A 172 -10.24 -25.28 2.61
CA ASN A 172 -11.33 -25.82 3.44
C ASN A 172 -12.68 -25.91 2.70
N GLY A 173 -12.63 -26.30 1.41
CA GLY A 173 -13.81 -26.48 0.56
C GLY A 173 -14.40 -25.19 -0.04
N ILE A 174 -13.81 -24.03 0.25
CA ILE A 174 -14.21 -22.74 -0.32
C ILE A 174 -13.19 -22.28 -1.36
N SER A 175 -13.68 -21.76 -2.49
CA SER A 175 -12.82 -21.14 -3.48
C SER A 175 -12.34 -19.76 -3.01
N VAL A 176 -11.05 -19.50 -3.17
CA VAL A 176 -10.37 -18.27 -2.74
C VAL A 176 -9.58 -17.71 -3.91
N ARG A 177 -9.84 -16.47 -4.29
CA ARG A 177 -9.11 -15.76 -5.36
C ARG A 177 -7.85 -15.10 -4.81
N SER A 178 -6.85 -15.90 -4.43
CA SER A 178 -5.65 -15.40 -3.74
C SER A 178 -4.92 -14.29 -4.50
N LEU A 179 -4.83 -14.38 -5.83
CA LEU A 179 -4.20 -13.34 -6.67
C LEU A 179 -4.96 -12.01 -6.64
N LEU A 180 -6.30 -12.06 -6.60
CA LEU A 180 -7.13 -10.87 -6.42
C LEU A 180 -6.84 -10.25 -5.04
N LEU A 181 -6.86 -11.05 -3.97
CA LEU A 181 -6.62 -10.55 -2.60
C LEU A 181 -5.23 -9.93 -2.45
N ALA A 182 -4.21 -10.56 -3.03
CA ALA A 182 -2.84 -10.03 -3.05
C ALA A 182 -2.74 -8.70 -3.81
N SER A 183 -3.46 -8.57 -4.93
CA SER A 183 -3.51 -7.33 -5.71
C SER A 183 -4.19 -6.19 -4.94
N ILE A 184 -5.25 -6.50 -4.18
CA ILE A 184 -5.95 -5.54 -3.33
C ILE A 184 -5.06 -5.11 -2.17
N LEU A 185 -4.44 -6.05 -1.44
CA LEU A 185 -3.53 -5.75 -0.33
C LEU A 185 -2.37 -4.87 -0.77
N ARG A 186 -1.66 -5.28 -1.83
CA ARG A 186 -0.50 -4.53 -2.34
C ARG A 186 -0.84 -3.09 -2.69
N PHE A 187 -1.98 -2.88 -3.37
CA PHE A 187 -2.38 -1.53 -3.73
C PHE A 187 -2.92 -0.75 -2.52
N ALA A 188 -3.61 -1.40 -1.58
CA ALA A 188 -4.06 -0.78 -0.35
C ALA A 188 -2.89 -0.28 0.51
N ASP A 189 -1.81 -1.07 0.61
CA ASP A 189 -0.57 -0.68 1.27
C ASP A 189 0.06 0.55 0.59
N GLU A 190 0.19 0.57 -0.74
CA GLU A 190 0.73 1.75 -1.45
C GLU A 190 -0.09 3.03 -1.21
N LEU A 191 -1.40 2.92 -0.97
CA LEU A 191 -2.30 4.04 -0.66
C LEU A 191 -2.36 4.38 0.84
N SER A 192 -1.72 3.60 1.70
CA SER A 192 -1.77 3.76 3.15
C SER A 192 -0.71 4.76 3.65
N ASP A 193 -0.63 5.93 3.03
CA ASP A 193 0.24 7.02 3.48
C ASP A 193 -0.53 8.33 3.60
N ASP A 194 -0.34 9.03 4.71
CA ASP A 194 -0.83 10.38 4.99
C ASP A 194 -0.10 10.99 6.19
N PHE A 195 -0.47 12.22 6.56
CA PHE A 195 0.14 12.97 7.66
C PHE A 195 0.07 12.27 9.03
N SER A 196 -0.82 11.29 9.22
CA SER A 196 -0.88 10.54 10.46
C SER A 196 0.34 9.61 10.64
N ARG A 197 1.03 9.23 9.56
CA ARG A 197 2.24 8.39 9.60
C ARG A 197 3.51 9.10 10.03
N SER A 198 3.52 10.44 10.02
CA SER A 198 4.67 11.26 10.44
C SER A 198 4.66 11.63 11.93
N ARG A 199 3.89 10.92 12.77
CA ARG A 199 3.72 11.25 14.21
C ARG A 199 4.82 10.66 15.09
N SER A 200 6.09 10.89 14.74
CA SER A 200 7.19 10.52 15.62
C SER A 200 7.27 11.45 16.84
N LYS A 201 7.47 10.86 18.02
CA LYS A 201 7.77 11.59 19.27
C LYS A 201 9.28 11.78 19.49
N VAL A 202 10.10 11.16 18.65
CA VAL A 202 11.56 11.22 18.72
C VAL A 202 12.11 11.99 17.51
N GLU A 203 13.31 12.53 17.66
CA GLU A 203 13.99 13.25 16.59
C GLU A 203 14.25 12.32 15.40
N ILE A 204 13.87 12.77 14.20
CA ILE A 204 14.03 12.00 12.96
C ILE A 204 15.47 12.16 12.45
N PRO A 205 16.21 11.06 12.22
CA PRO A 205 17.52 11.11 11.59
C PRO A 205 17.48 11.79 10.22
N ASP A 206 18.52 12.53 9.86
CA ASP A 206 18.56 13.34 8.63
C ASP A 206 18.24 12.53 7.38
N GLU A 207 18.79 11.32 7.28
CA GLU A 207 18.62 10.37 6.18
C GLU A 207 17.17 9.87 6.00
N ASN A 208 16.33 10.02 7.02
CA ASN A 208 14.92 9.65 7.00
C ASN A 208 13.98 10.85 6.85
N LYS A 209 14.44 12.09 7.06
CA LYS A 209 13.59 13.30 7.10
C LYS A 209 12.71 13.47 5.88
N ILE A 210 13.20 13.14 4.69
CA ILE A 210 12.42 13.26 3.45
C ILE A 210 11.13 12.41 3.47
N TYR A 211 11.16 11.22 4.08
CA TYR A 211 10.00 10.32 4.14
C TYR A 211 8.95 10.85 5.11
N HIS A 212 9.39 11.39 6.25
CA HIS A 212 8.49 11.97 7.25
C HIS A 212 7.88 13.29 6.75
N GLU A 213 8.66 14.14 6.08
CA GLU A 213 8.13 15.37 5.47
C GLU A 213 7.21 15.08 4.28
N TYR A 214 7.44 13.99 3.52
CA TYR A 214 6.48 13.49 2.52
C TYR A 214 5.14 13.16 3.17
N SER A 215 5.11 12.24 4.14
CA SER A 215 3.87 11.84 4.81
C SER A 215 3.16 13.05 5.44
N LYS A 216 3.90 13.90 6.16
CA LYS A 216 3.37 15.12 6.79
C LYS A 216 2.71 16.08 5.80
N SER A 217 3.21 16.13 4.57
CA SER A 217 2.66 16.99 3.52
C SER A 217 1.37 16.44 2.91
N LEU A 218 1.03 15.16 3.08
CA LEU A 218 -0.10 14.50 2.43
C LEU A 218 -1.35 14.52 3.32
N GLU A 219 -2.43 15.15 2.84
CA GLU A 219 -3.76 15.01 3.45
C GLU A 219 -4.32 13.58 3.22
N PRO A 220 -5.28 13.11 4.04
CA PRO A 220 -5.90 11.81 3.85
C PRO A 220 -6.48 11.69 2.45
N LEU A 221 -6.20 10.58 1.78
CA LEU A 221 -6.63 10.36 0.40
C LEU A 221 -8.15 10.37 0.29
N GLY A 222 -8.65 11.10 -0.70
CA GLY A 222 -10.06 11.07 -1.09
C GLY A 222 -10.31 10.06 -2.21
N PHE A 223 -11.52 9.53 -2.29
CA PHE A 223 -11.97 8.67 -3.38
C PHE A 223 -13.23 9.28 -4.00
N ASN A 224 -13.23 9.46 -5.33
CA ASN A 224 -14.38 9.95 -6.08
C ASN A 224 -14.56 9.10 -7.34
N GLY A 225 -15.45 8.12 -7.27
CA GLY A 225 -15.63 7.12 -8.32
C GLY A 225 -14.33 6.37 -8.62
N ASN A 226 -13.87 6.44 -9.86
CA ASN A 226 -12.62 5.82 -10.32
C ASN A 226 -11.36 6.69 -10.08
N THR A 227 -11.49 7.80 -9.35
CA THR A 227 -10.40 8.75 -9.12
C THR A 227 -9.95 8.76 -7.66
N ILE A 228 -8.66 8.56 -7.42
CA ILE A 228 -8.03 8.86 -6.13
C ILE A 228 -7.64 10.34 -6.12
N VAL A 229 -7.93 11.04 -5.03
CA VAL A 229 -7.65 12.46 -4.85
C VAL A 229 -6.52 12.63 -3.83
N PHE A 230 -5.39 13.16 -4.29
CA PHE A 230 -4.23 13.53 -3.49
C PHE A 230 -4.21 15.04 -3.28
N ILE A 231 -4.07 15.47 -2.03
CA ILE A 231 -3.83 16.87 -1.70
C ILE A 231 -2.56 16.96 -0.86
N TYR A 232 -1.56 17.64 -1.39
CA TYR A 232 -0.32 17.92 -0.70
C TYR A 232 -0.28 19.38 -0.21
N ARG A 233 0.29 19.60 0.96
CA ARG A 233 0.61 20.92 1.53
C ARG A 233 2.08 20.99 1.87
N ILE A 234 2.81 21.75 1.06
CA ILE A 234 4.25 21.97 1.24
C ILE A 234 4.44 23.30 1.99
N PRO A 235 5.15 23.32 3.14
CA PRO A 235 5.58 24.56 3.76
C PRO A 235 6.52 25.34 2.84
N TYR A 236 6.41 26.68 2.79
CA TYR A 236 7.28 27.51 1.94
C TYR A 236 8.78 27.25 2.17
N SER A 237 9.19 27.01 3.41
CA SER A 237 10.57 26.70 3.77
C SER A 237 11.08 25.41 3.11
N MET A 238 10.20 24.43 2.89
CA MET A 238 10.55 23.13 2.29
C MET A 238 10.70 23.18 0.77
N VAL A 239 10.29 24.28 0.12
CA VAL A 239 10.49 24.48 -1.33
C VAL A 239 11.96 24.75 -1.66
N LYS A 240 12.72 25.34 -0.72
CA LYS A 240 14.08 25.84 -0.96
C LYS A 240 15.18 24.91 -0.47
N VAL A 241 14.84 23.90 0.33
CA VAL A 241 15.81 23.02 0.96
C VAL A 241 15.76 21.63 0.36
N LYS A 242 16.93 21.00 0.24
CA LYS A 242 17.02 19.58 -0.04
C LYS A 242 17.09 18.82 1.28
N LEU A 243 16.47 17.65 1.30
CA LEU A 243 16.52 16.72 2.42
C LEU A 243 17.30 15.48 2.00
N LYS A 244 18.00 14.84 2.95
CA LYS A 244 18.71 13.60 2.68
C LYS A 244 17.72 12.46 2.43
N LYS A 245 18.09 11.61 1.48
CA LYS A 245 17.46 10.34 1.13
C LYS A 245 18.57 9.32 0.96
N GLY A 246 19.01 8.72 2.06
CA GLY A 246 20.30 8.01 2.10
C GLY A 246 21.44 8.96 1.70
N ASP A 247 22.25 8.56 0.71
CA ASP A 247 23.41 9.34 0.24
C ASP A 247 23.08 10.49 -0.72
N LYS A 248 21.80 10.68 -1.07
CA LYS A 248 21.34 11.71 -2.01
C LYS A 248 20.60 12.83 -1.29
N GLU A 249 20.62 14.02 -1.88
CA GLU A 249 19.81 15.15 -1.44
C GLU A 249 18.78 15.51 -2.52
N ILE A 250 17.50 15.53 -2.16
CA ILE A 250 16.39 15.81 -3.08
C ILE A 250 15.41 16.82 -2.48
N TYR A 251 14.63 17.49 -3.32
CA TYR A 251 13.54 18.33 -2.85
C TYR A 251 12.33 17.48 -2.46
N LEU A 252 11.51 17.99 -1.53
CA LEU A 252 10.25 17.35 -1.15
C LEU A 252 9.32 17.16 -2.36
N TYR A 253 9.28 18.14 -3.26
CA TYR A 253 8.52 18.05 -4.50
C TYR A 253 8.95 16.86 -5.37
N ASP A 254 10.26 16.61 -5.49
CA ASP A 254 10.77 15.47 -6.27
C ASP A 254 10.36 14.13 -5.63
N GLU A 255 10.37 14.03 -4.29
CA GLU A 255 9.87 12.83 -3.60
C GLU A 255 8.38 12.63 -3.85
N ILE A 256 7.57 13.69 -3.81
CA ILE A 256 6.14 13.63 -4.13
C ILE A 256 5.93 13.09 -5.54
N MET A 257 6.63 13.63 -6.54
CA MET A 257 6.53 13.17 -7.92
C MET A 257 6.99 11.72 -8.10
N ASN A 258 8.04 11.30 -7.39
CA ASN A 258 8.52 9.91 -7.38
C ASN A 258 7.49 8.95 -6.78
N ARG A 259 6.84 9.34 -5.68
CA ARG A 259 5.80 8.55 -4.99
C ARG A 259 4.53 8.47 -5.82
N LEU A 260 4.09 9.56 -6.43
CA LEU A 260 2.96 9.54 -7.39
C LEU A 260 3.25 8.62 -8.58
N SER A 261 4.48 8.67 -9.12
CA SER A 261 4.90 7.79 -10.20
C SER A 261 4.94 6.32 -9.76
N LYS A 262 5.36 6.04 -8.51
CA LYS A 262 5.30 4.69 -7.93
C LYS A 262 3.86 4.21 -7.80
N CYS A 263 3.00 5.01 -7.19
CA CYS A 263 1.59 4.70 -7.02
C CYS A 263 0.88 4.43 -8.36
N LEU A 264 1.21 5.18 -9.43
CA LEU A 264 0.65 4.92 -10.76
C LEU A 264 1.09 3.56 -11.34
N ARG A 265 2.37 3.20 -11.16
CA ARG A 265 2.88 1.87 -11.58
C ARG A 265 2.22 0.75 -10.78
N GLU A 266 2.06 0.93 -9.47
CA GLU A 266 1.37 -0.04 -8.60
C GLU A 266 -0.11 -0.18 -8.97
N LEU A 267 -0.78 0.94 -9.30
CA LEU A 267 -2.16 0.92 -9.81
C LEU A 267 -2.24 0.10 -11.11
N GLU A 268 -1.38 0.40 -12.09
CA GLU A 268 -1.38 -0.34 -13.35
C GLU A 268 -1.07 -1.83 -13.13
N TYR A 269 -0.10 -2.13 -12.27
CA TYR A 269 0.34 -3.48 -11.95
C TYR A 269 -0.76 -4.29 -11.27
N CYS A 270 -1.30 -3.81 -10.16
CA CYS A 270 -2.33 -4.52 -9.39
C CYS A 270 -3.63 -4.69 -10.20
N ARG A 271 -3.99 -3.72 -11.06
CA ARG A 271 -5.19 -3.83 -11.91
C ARG A 271 -5.15 -4.99 -12.89
N LYS A 272 -3.97 -5.41 -13.36
CA LYS A 272 -3.81 -6.56 -14.27
C LYS A 272 -4.30 -7.86 -13.63
N TYR A 273 -4.21 -7.95 -12.31
CA TYR A 273 -4.45 -9.16 -11.52
C TYR A 273 -5.68 -9.08 -10.61
N ALA A 274 -6.33 -7.91 -10.53
CA ALA A 274 -7.47 -7.67 -9.65
C ALA A 274 -8.84 -7.93 -10.32
N ASP A 275 -8.92 -8.55 -11.50
CA ASP A 275 -10.18 -8.99 -12.12
C ASP A 275 -11.32 -7.93 -12.14
N GLY A 276 -10.96 -6.67 -12.35
CA GLY A 276 -11.90 -5.55 -12.38
C GLY A 276 -12.40 -5.04 -11.01
N PHE A 277 -11.91 -5.58 -9.90
CA PHE A 277 -12.21 -5.08 -8.54
C PHE A 277 -11.55 -3.73 -8.26
N ILE A 278 -10.37 -3.47 -8.83
CA ILE A 278 -9.77 -2.14 -8.80
C ILE A 278 -10.35 -1.30 -9.95
N GLY A 279 -11.46 -0.62 -9.65
CA GLY A 279 -12.16 0.27 -10.58
C GLY A 279 -11.46 1.62 -10.81
N ILE A 280 -10.40 1.90 -10.05
CA ILE A 280 -9.65 3.15 -10.10
C ILE A 280 -8.85 3.23 -11.40
N THR A 281 -8.92 4.36 -12.10
CA THR A 281 -8.19 4.61 -13.35
C THR A 281 -7.36 5.89 -13.30
N THR A 282 -7.61 6.75 -12.32
CA THR A 282 -7.18 8.14 -12.37
C THR A 282 -6.69 8.60 -11.00
N MET A 283 -5.61 9.37 -10.99
CA MET A 283 -5.11 10.12 -9.85
C MET A 283 -5.31 11.60 -10.13
N SER A 284 -6.04 12.29 -9.25
CA SER A 284 -6.17 13.74 -9.24
C SER A 284 -5.28 14.29 -8.15
N VAL A 285 -4.34 15.15 -8.50
CA VAL A 285 -3.32 15.64 -7.58
C VAL A 285 -3.42 17.16 -7.49
N THR A 286 -3.44 17.67 -6.28
CA THR A 286 -3.29 19.10 -5.98
C THR A 286 -2.14 19.30 -5.01
N ILE A 287 -1.16 20.13 -5.37
CA ILE A 287 -0.02 20.48 -4.53
C ILE A 287 -0.15 21.96 -4.16
N LYS A 288 -0.26 22.27 -2.86
CA LYS A 288 -0.43 23.62 -2.33
C LYS A 288 0.85 24.04 -1.62
N ILE A 289 1.35 25.24 -1.92
CA ILE A 289 2.48 25.85 -1.23
C ILE A 289 1.95 26.88 -0.24
N SER A 290 2.33 26.72 1.02
CA SER A 290 1.88 27.60 2.11
C SER A 290 2.53 28.98 2.00
N ASP A 291 1.84 30.04 2.41
CA ASP A 291 2.39 31.39 2.43
C ASP A 291 3.49 31.52 3.51
N PRO A 292 4.63 32.19 3.22
CA PRO A 292 5.74 32.30 4.15
C PRO A 292 5.40 33.06 5.45
N ASN A 293 4.44 33.98 5.40
CA ASN A 293 4.02 34.79 6.54
C ASN A 293 2.77 34.24 7.23
N ASN A 294 2.01 33.37 6.55
CA ASN A 294 0.82 32.73 7.11
C ASN A 294 0.69 31.28 6.61
N PRO A 295 1.12 30.26 7.38
CA PRO A 295 1.13 28.87 6.92
C PRO A 295 -0.26 28.26 6.67
N ILE A 296 -1.34 28.95 7.06
CA ILE A 296 -2.72 28.54 6.77
C ILE A 296 -3.13 28.96 5.35
N LYS A 297 -2.58 30.07 4.84
CA LYS A 297 -2.84 30.57 3.49
C LYS A 297 -1.97 29.83 2.47
N VAL A 298 -2.48 29.74 1.25
CA VAL A 298 -1.77 29.18 0.11
C VAL A 298 -1.30 30.35 -0.75
N CYS A 299 0.00 30.41 -1.05
CA CYS A 299 0.55 31.44 -1.95
C CYS A 299 0.69 30.95 -3.39
N ASP A 300 0.77 29.63 -3.60
CA ASP A 300 0.85 29.02 -4.92
C ASP A 300 0.28 27.59 -4.91
N SER A 301 -0.18 27.10 -6.06
CA SER A 301 -0.70 25.74 -6.19
C SER A 301 -0.60 25.21 -7.61
N ASP A 302 -0.29 23.92 -7.74
CA ASP A 302 -0.40 23.16 -8.98
C ASP A 302 -1.48 22.08 -8.85
N SER A 303 -2.15 21.76 -9.97
CA SER A 303 -3.15 20.71 -10.01
C SER A 303 -3.16 20.01 -11.36
N PHE A 304 -3.09 18.69 -11.33
CA PHE A 304 -3.05 17.86 -12.53
C PHE A 304 -3.77 16.53 -12.30
N ARG A 305 -4.13 15.88 -13.41
CA ARG A 305 -4.72 14.54 -13.40
C ARG A 305 -3.86 13.61 -14.23
N VAL A 306 -3.59 12.43 -13.70
CA VAL A 306 -2.90 11.35 -14.39
C VAL A 306 -3.86 10.19 -14.51
N SER A 307 -4.00 9.64 -15.71
CA SER A 307 -4.98 8.60 -15.99
C SER A 307 -4.33 7.46 -16.75
N LEU A 308 -4.71 6.23 -16.42
CA LEU A 308 -4.44 5.04 -17.21
C LEU A 308 -5.36 5.05 -18.44
N SER A 309 -5.15 6.01 -19.34
CA SER A 309 -5.94 6.19 -20.55
C SER A 309 -5.09 6.65 -21.71
N GLY A 310 -5.36 6.08 -22.88
CA GLY A 310 -4.71 6.36 -24.16
C GLY A 310 -4.98 5.18 -25.09
N TYR A 311 -5.17 5.43 -26.39
CA TYR A 311 -5.16 4.32 -27.35
C TYR A 311 -3.75 3.73 -27.35
N PRO A 312 -3.58 2.40 -27.17
CA PRO A 312 -2.28 1.78 -27.31
C PRO A 312 -1.83 1.96 -28.76
N ASP A 313 -0.96 2.93 -29.01
CA ASP A 313 -0.39 3.16 -30.33
C ASP A 313 0.88 2.33 -30.50
N GLU A 314 1.25 1.99 -31.74
CA GLU A 314 2.44 1.18 -32.01
C GLU A 314 3.77 1.81 -31.49
N ARG A 315 3.75 3.09 -31.13
CA ARG A 315 4.92 3.81 -30.57
C ARG A 315 5.08 3.57 -29.07
N THR A 316 4.00 3.24 -28.37
CA THR A 316 3.95 3.04 -26.92
C THR A 316 3.58 1.61 -26.51
N PHE A 317 2.98 0.84 -27.42
CA PHE A 317 2.49 -0.52 -27.21
C PHE A 317 2.89 -1.41 -28.38
N LYS A 318 4.07 -2.02 -28.27
CA LYS A 318 4.63 -2.98 -29.23
C LYS A 318 4.25 -4.40 -28.82
N LEU A 319 3.83 -5.25 -29.77
CA LEU A 319 3.46 -6.65 -29.50
C LEU A 319 4.61 -7.40 -28.83
N GLU A 320 5.85 -7.05 -29.18
CA GLU A 320 7.08 -7.61 -28.61
C GLU A 320 7.20 -7.37 -27.10
N ASN A 321 6.59 -6.30 -26.56
CA ASN A 321 6.55 -6.03 -25.11
C ASN A 321 5.62 -7.00 -24.36
N TYR A 322 4.80 -7.77 -25.08
CA TYR A 322 3.84 -8.75 -24.54
C TYR A 322 4.26 -10.19 -24.82
N ILE A 323 5.32 -10.39 -25.60
CA ILE A 323 5.94 -11.70 -25.78
C ILE A 323 6.79 -11.93 -24.53
N VAL A 324 6.35 -12.88 -23.70
CA VAL A 324 7.04 -13.24 -22.45
C VAL A 324 8.28 -14.05 -22.81
N ASP A 325 9.36 -13.35 -23.15
CA ASP A 325 10.73 -13.88 -23.19
C ASP A 325 11.61 -13.04 -22.26
N ASN A 326 12.53 -13.71 -21.56
CA ASN A 326 13.20 -13.29 -20.32
C ASN A 326 14.25 -12.15 -20.43
N ASP A 327 14.19 -11.22 -21.39
CA ASP A 327 15.22 -10.17 -21.49
C ASP A 327 14.66 -8.74 -21.58
N CYS A 328 15.05 -7.93 -20.59
CA CYS A 328 14.64 -6.55 -20.36
C CYS A 328 15.31 -5.55 -21.34
N LEU A 329 14.55 -4.60 -21.91
CA LEU A 329 15.11 -3.32 -22.36
C LEU A 329 14.18 -2.10 -22.14
N ASP A 330 14.82 -1.04 -21.63
CA ASP A 330 14.39 0.31 -21.23
C ASP A 330 13.75 1.15 -22.36
N ASN A 331 12.82 2.07 -22.03
CA ASN A 331 12.59 3.30 -22.79
C ASN A 331 11.80 4.40 -22.02
N ARG A 332 12.42 5.57 -21.86
CA ARG A 332 11.86 6.82 -21.27
C ARG A 332 11.49 7.85 -22.34
N LYS A 333 10.40 8.63 -22.13
CA LYS A 333 10.12 10.03 -22.59
C LYS A 333 8.80 10.51 -21.93
N ARG A 334 8.53 11.78 -21.55
CA ARG A 334 9.27 13.03 -21.26
C ARG A 334 8.25 13.98 -20.58
N LEU A 335 8.57 14.59 -19.44
CA LEU A 335 7.76 15.63 -18.76
C LEU A 335 8.17 17.05 -19.20
N LYS A 336 7.27 18.03 -18.96
CA LYS A 336 7.42 19.47 -19.35
C LYS A 336 8.63 20.16 -18.70
N TYR A 337 9.06 19.69 -17.53
CA TYR A 337 10.34 19.99 -16.90
C TYR A 337 10.98 18.66 -16.50
N SER A 338 12.28 18.50 -16.69
CA SER A 338 12.98 17.23 -16.43
C SER A 338 13.18 16.95 -14.94
N ASP A 339 13.19 18.00 -14.12
CA ASP A 339 13.55 18.00 -12.70
C ASP A 339 13.24 19.38 -12.07
N GLY A 340 13.44 19.51 -10.76
CA GLY A 340 13.25 20.76 -10.01
C GLY A 340 14.20 21.90 -10.41
N GLU A 341 15.35 21.61 -11.00
CA GLU A 341 16.27 22.63 -11.50
C GLU A 341 15.69 23.32 -12.75
N ALA A 342 15.06 22.54 -13.63
CA ALA A 342 14.36 23.05 -14.80
C ALA A 342 13.13 23.91 -14.44
N LEU A 343 12.43 23.57 -13.34
CA LEU A 343 11.34 24.39 -12.81
C LEU A 343 11.85 25.71 -12.22
N LYS A 344 12.89 25.65 -11.37
CA LYS A 344 13.52 26.83 -10.76
C LYS A 344 13.96 27.84 -11.82
N LYS A 345 14.64 27.36 -12.86
CA LYS A 345 15.14 28.20 -13.96
C LYS A 345 14.02 28.86 -14.77
N ALA A 346 12.91 28.15 -14.99
CA ALA A 346 11.74 28.69 -15.72
C ALA A 346 10.98 29.78 -14.95
N ILE A 347 11.15 29.84 -13.62
CA ILE A 347 10.58 30.87 -12.75
C ILE A 347 11.53 32.08 -12.69
N GLU A 348 12.85 31.86 -12.66
CA GLU A 348 13.86 32.92 -12.63
C GLU A 348 13.95 33.70 -13.96
N GLU A 349 13.68 33.07 -15.12
CA GLU A 349 13.67 33.72 -16.46
C GLU A 349 12.40 34.54 -16.76
N ARG A 350 11.45 34.64 -15.81
CA ARG A 350 10.24 35.48 -15.89
C ARG A 350 10.29 36.73 -15.00
N SER A 351 11.46 36.99 -14.41
CA SER A 351 11.81 38.23 -13.69
C SER A 351 12.69 39.09 -14.59
#